data_AF-A2DR98-F1
#
_entry.id   AF-A2DR98-F1
#
_cell.length_a   1.000
_cell.length_b   1.000
_cell.length_c   1.000
_cell.angle_alpha   90.00
_cell.angle_beta   90.00
_cell.angle_gamma   90.00
#
_symmetry.space_group_name_H-M   'P 1'
#
loop_
_entity.id
_entity.type
_entity.pdbx_description
1 polymer ?
#
loop_
_entity_poly.entity_id
_entity_poly.type
_entity_poly.pdbx_seq_one_letter_code
_entity_poly.pdbx_strand_id
1 'polypeptide(L)'
;MFETVRTIPISIPERFELHEAKMKMYRSKEKLTSSLTESYKQIVNDLEQTKPSNINIINIAKQYGVQHHRVYDLFNLLTSLGVCQNIERGKLAWIGLSSISSIVSKVYTNSI
;
A
#
# COMPACT_ATOMS: atom_id res chain seq x y z
N MET A 1 -7.15 30.46 45.45
CA MET A 1 -5.80 30.72 44.94
C MET A 1 -5.78 30.20 43.51
N PHE A 2 -5.91 31.08 42.52
CA PHE A 2 -5.90 30.71 41.10
C PHE A 2 -4.58 31.15 40.50
N GLU A 3 -3.75 30.20 40.06
CA GLU A 3 -2.51 30.48 39.33
C GLU A 3 -2.86 30.81 37.87
N THR A 4 -2.71 32.08 37.50
CA THR A 4 -2.79 32.54 36.11
C THR A 4 -1.56 32.08 35.34
N VAL A 5 -1.73 31.12 34.43
CA VAL A 5 -0.72 30.69 33.46
C VAL A 5 -0.42 31.87 32.53
N ARG A 6 0.78 32.45 32.64
CA ARG A 6 1.27 33.49 31.74
C ARG A 6 1.65 32.83 30.41
N THR A 7 0.83 32.96 29.38
CA THR A 7 1.24 32.62 28.02
C THR A 7 2.24 33.67 27.53
N ILE A 8 3.51 33.27 27.46
CA ILE A 8 4.59 34.07 26.88
C ILE A 8 4.29 34.22 25.37
N PRO A 9 4.32 35.43 24.80
CA PRO A 9 4.14 35.60 23.37
C PRO A 9 5.36 35.00 22.65
N ILE A 10 5.11 33.96 21.85
CA ILE A 10 6.12 33.32 21.01
C ILE A 10 6.76 34.39 20.12
N SER A 11 8.08 34.47 20.14
CA SER A 11 8.82 35.46 19.35
C SER A 11 8.63 35.18 17.85
N ILE A 12 8.51 36.25 17.03
CA ILE A 12 8.28 36.14 15.58
C ILE A 12 9.27 35.18 14.88
N PRO A 13 10.58 35.15 15.20
CA PRO A 13 11.54 34.21 14.59
C PRO A 13 11.22 32.74 14.89
N GLU A 14 10.83 32.43 16.13
CA GLU A 14 10.50 31.07 16.58
C GLU A 14 9.23 30.53 15.87
N ARG A 15 8.28 31.42 15.55
CA ARG A 15 7.11 31.09 14.73
C ARG A 15 7.48 30.75 13.28
N PHE A 16 8.47 31.43 12.71
CA PHE A 16 8.97 31.14 11.36
C PHE A 16 9.71 29.81 11.29
N GLU A 17 10.56 29.50 12.28
CA GLU A 17 11.26 28.20 12.36
C GLU A 17 10.28 27.04 12.53
N LEU A 18 9.25 27.19 13.37
CA LEU A 18 8.18 26.19 13.52
C LEU A 18 7.38 26.01 12.22
N HIS A 19 7.15 27.09 11.47
CA HIS A 19 6.46 27.03 10.18
C HIS A 19 7.32 26.36 9.11
N GLU A 20 8.62 26.66 9.05
CA GLU A 20 9.56 25.99 8.15
C GLU A 20 9.72 24.50 8.48
N ALA A 21 9.84 24.15 9.77
CA ALA A 21 9.90 22.76 10.21
C ALA A 21 8.62 21.99 9.84
N LYS A 22 7.44 22.60 10.06
CA LYS A 22 6.15 22.03 9.60
C LYS A 22 6.11 21.92 8.09
N MET A 23 6.46 22.96 7.34
CA MET A 23 6.45 22.96 5.87
C MET A 23 7.42 21.91 5.31
N LYS A 24 8.61 21.74 5.89
CA LYS A 24 9.58 20.71 5.52
C LYS A 24 9.05 19.31 5.82
N MET A 25 8.36 19.14 6.95
CA MET A 25 7.67 17.88 7.30
C MET A 25 6.51 17.58 6.34
N TYR A 26 5.73 18.59 5.94
CA TYR A 26 4.67 18.45 4.93
C TYR A 26 5.25 18.11 3.55
N ARG A 27 6.33 18.76 3.13
CA ARG A 27 6.99 18.54 1.83
C ARG A 27 7.68 17.17 1.76
N SER A 28 8.21 16.68 2.87
CA SER A 28 8.73 15.30 2.98
C SER A 28 7.60 14.26 3.00
N LYS A 29 6.43 14.60 3.54
CA LYS A 29 5.24 13.73 3.53
C LYS A 29 4.58 13.64 2.15
N GLU A 30 4.63 14.73 1.39
CA GLU A 30 4.12 14.82 0.01
C GLU A 30 4.97 14.01 -0.99
N LYS A 31 6.29 13.87 -0.73
CA LYS A 31 7.16 12.96 -1.50
C LYS A 31 6.90 11.47 -1.23
N LEU A 32 6.12 11.12 -0.21
CA LEU A 32 5.87 9.75 0.24
C LEU A 32 4.42 9.27 -0.02
N THR A 33 3.67 9.94 -0.90
CA THR A 33 2.42 9.40 -1.42
C THR A 33 2.63 9.06 -2.89
N SER A 34 3.36 7.98 -3.16
CA SER A 34 3.20 7.29 -4.45
C SER A 34 1.70 7.05 -4.62
N SER A 35 1.16 7.40 -5.80
CA SER A 35 -0.25 7.13 -6.06
C SER A 35 -0.55 5.65 -5.81
N LEU A 36 -1.76 5.33 -5.35
CA LEU A 36 -2.14 3.93 -5.08
C LEU A 36 -1.84 3.03 -6.29
N THR A 37 -2.09 3.55 -7.49
CA THR A 37 -1.79 2.91 -8.78
C THR A 37 -0.30 2.60 -8.93
N GLU A 38 0.58 3.54 -8.59
CA GLU A 38 2.03 3.32 -8.67
C GLU A 38 2.48 2.25 -7.68
N SER A 39 1.93 2.30 -6.46
CA SER A 39 2.22 1.29 -5.44
C SER A 39 1.76 -0.11 -5.89
N TYR A 40 0.59 -0.22 -6.53
CA TYR A 40 0.12 -1.48 -7.09
C TYR A 40 1.01 -1.99 -8.22
N LYS A 41 1.47 -1.12 -9.13
CA LYS A 41 2.42 -1.51 -10.19
C LYS A 41 3.71 -2.09 -9.61
N GLN A 42 4.27 -1.42 -8.59
CA GLN A 42 5.49 -1.88 -7.93
C GLN A 42 5.28 -3.24 -7.24
N ILE A 43 4.19 -3.38 -6.46
CA ILE A 43 3.84 -4.66 -5.81
C ILE A 43 3.74 -5.77 -6.85
N VAL A 44 2.98 -5.57 -7.93
CA VAL A 44 2.78 -6.60 -8.96
C VAL A 44 4.09 -6.95 -9.66
N ASN A 45 4.90 -5.95 -10.03
CA ASN A 45 6.17 -6.19 -10.68
C ASN A 45 7.14 -7.00 -9.79
N ASP A 46 7.27 -6.63 -8.53
CA ASP A 46 8.20 -7.29 -7.61
C ASP A 46 7.77 -8.75 -7.32
N LEU A 47 6.47 -9.00 -7.19
CA LEU A 47 5.92 -10.34 -7.00
C LEU A 47 6.02 -11.20 -8.26
N GLU A 48 5.85 -10.62 -9.45
CA GLU A 48 6.01 -11.35 -10.71
C GLU A 48 7.46 -11.77 -10.96
N GLN A 49 8.43 -10.93 -10.55
CA GLN A 49 9.86 -11.26 -10.66
C GLN A 49 10.29 -12.32 -9.64
N THR A 50 9.81 -12.22 -8.40
CA THR A 50 10.25 -13.10 -7.30
C THR A 50 9.45 -14.40 -7.19
N LYS A 51 8.21 -14.42 -7.69
CA LYS A 51 7.25 -15.53 -7.63
C LYS A 51 7.18 -16.21 -6.26
N PRO A 52 6.89 -15.46 -5.18
CA PRO A 52 6.93 -15.99 -3.83
C PRO A 52 5.79 -16.97 -3.58
N SER A 53 6.10 -18.08 -2.93
CA SER A 53 5.13 -19.10 -2.52
C SER A 53 4.44 -18.78 -1.18
N ASN A 54 4.86 -17.73 -0.47
CA ASN A 54 4.29 -17.35 0.81
C ASN A 54 4.27 -15.83 0.99
N ILE A 55 3.15 -15.22 0.58
CA ILE A 55 2.89 -13.79 0.65
C ILE A 55 2.13 -13.50 1.94
N ASN A 56 2.66 -12.56 2.71
CA ASN A 56 1.97 -11.94 3.84
C ASN A 56 1.52 -10.53 3.44
N ILE A 57 0.21 -10.36 3.25
CA ILE A 57 -0.43 -9.11 2.81
C ILE A 57 -0.10 -7.94 3.75
N ILE A 58 0.01 -8.18 5.06
CA ILE A 58 0.32 -7.15 6.06
C ILE A 58 1.75 -6.63 5.85
N ASN A 59 2.68 -7.53 5.54
CA ASN A 59 4.08 -7.16 5.31
C ASN A 59 4.21 -6.36 4.01
N ILE A 60 3.52 -6.77 2.94
CA ILE A 60 3.45 -6.00 1.68
C ILE A 60 2.92 -4.59 1.96
N ALA A 61 1.79 -4.48 2.66
CA ALA A 61 1.18 -3.18 2.95
C ALA A 61 2.13 -2.23 3.70
N LYS A 62 2.87 -2.74 4.69
CA LYS A 62 3.91 -1.98 5.40
C LYS A 62 5.08 -1.59 4.49
N GLN A 63 5.56 -2.51 3.66
CA GLN A 63 6.70 -2.29 2.77
C GLN A 63 6.46 -1.17 1.77
N TYR A 64 5.27 -1.11 1.16
CA TYR A 64 4.93 -0.09 0.16
C TYR A 64 4.19 1.12 0.74
N GLY A 65 4.04 1.20 2.06
CA GLY A 65 3.35 2.32 2.72
C GLY A 65 1.86 2.44 2.36
N VAL A 66 1.21 1.33 2.00
CA VAL A 66 -0.20 1.28 1.59
C VAL A 66 -1.08 0.80 2.74
N GLN A 67 -2.29 1.33 2.84
CA GLN A 67 -3.26 0.88 3.84
C GLN A 67 -3.64 -0.59 3.61
N HIS A 68 -3.67 -1.40 4.67
CA HIS A 68 -3.85 -2.85 4.59
C HIS A 68 -5.06 -3.24 3.74
N HIS A 69 -6.22 -2.61 3.97
CA HIS A 69 -7.46 -2.95 3.25
C HIS A 69 -7.36 -2.75 1.72
N ARG A 70 -6.54 -1.79 1.24
CA ARG A 70 -6.32 -1.60 -0.19
C ARG A 70 -5.49 -2.73 -0.80
N VAL A 71 -4.50 -3.20 -0.06
CA VAL A 71 -3.69 -4.34 -0.50
C VAL A 71 -4.52 -5.62 -0.52
N TYR A 72 -5.47 -5.79 0.43
CA TYR A 72 -6.46 -6.87 0.34
C TYR A 72 -7.33 -6.77 -0.91
N ASP A 73 -7.84 -5.58 -1.27
CA ASP A 73 -8.63 -5.40 -2.49
C ASP A 73 -7.85 -5.86 -3.73
N LEU A 74 -6.56 -5.50 -3.81
CA LEU A 74 -5.68 -5.94 -4.89
C LEU A 74 -5.52 -7.46 -4.91
N PHE A 75 -5.18 -8.09 -3.79
CA PHE A 75 -4.98 -9.54 -3.76
C PHE A 75 -6.26 -10.34 -3.95
N ASN A 76 -7.42 -9.83 -3.52
CA ASN A 76 -8.72 -10.44 -3.79
C ASN A 76 -9.00 -10.46 -5.30
N LEU A 77 -8.77 -9.34 -5.99
CA LEU A 77 -8.87 -9.28 -7.45
C LEU A 77 -7.91 -10.25 -8.13
N LEU A 78 -6.63 -10.22 -7.77
CA LEU A 78 -5.61 -11.09 -8.35
C LEU A 78 -5.89 -12.58 -8.10
N THR A 79 -6.44 -12.91 -6.93
CA THR A 79 -6.86 -14.28 -6.61
C THR A 79 -8.05 -14.70 -7.46
N SER A 80 -9.03 -13.81 -7.69
CA SER A 80 -10.17 -14.10 -8.57
C SER A 80 -9.75 -14.33 -10.03
N LEU A 81 -8.67 -13.68 -10.46
CA LEU A 81 -8.04 -13.87 -11.77
C LEU A 81 -6.99 -15.00 -11.78
N GLY A 82 -6.85 -15.72 -10.66
CA GLY A 82 -5.89 -16.83 -10.41
C GLY A 82 -4.42 -16.51 -10.56
N VAL A 83 -4.07 -15.23 -10.52
CA VAL A 83 -2.68 -14.78 -10.39
C VAL A 83 -2.10 -15.17 -9.03
N CYS A 84 -2.96 -15.23 -8.01
CA CYS A 84 -2.62 -15.71 -6.68
C CYS A 84 -3.48 -16.93 -6.31
N GLN A 85 -2.92 -17.80 -5.47
CA GLN A 85 -3.65 -18.94 -4.91
C GLN A 85 -3.56 -18.92 -3.38
N ASN A 86 -4.67 -19.20 -2.71
CA ASN A 86 -4.68 -19.39 -1.26
C ASN A 86 -4.18 -20.81 -0.95
N ILE A 87 -3.09 -20.91 -0.20
CA ILE A 87 -2.47 -22.19 0.13
C ILE A 87 -3.04 -22.70 1.45
N GLU A 88 -2.87 -21.92 2.53
CA GLU A 88 -3.35 -22.28 3.87
C GLU A 88 -3.50 -21.05 4.76
N ARG A 89 -4.56 -21.01 5.59
CA ARG A 89 -4.76 -20.05 6.71
C ARG A 89 -4.38 -18.59 6.39
N GLY A 90 -4.77 -18.10 5.21
CA GLY A 90 -4.54 -16.71 4.80
C GLY A 90 -3.16 -16.42 4.19
N LYS A 91 -2.38 -17.46 3.86
CA LYS A 91 -1.15 -17.34 3.06
C LYS A 91 -1.47 -17.47 1.58
N LEU A 92 -0.92 -16.56 0.77
CA LEU A 92 -1.06 -16.58 -0.68
C LEU A 92 0.25 -17.01 -1.34
N ALA A 93 0.17 -17.75 -2.44
CA ALA A 93 1.26 -17.92 -3.40
C ALA A 93 1.00 -17.10 -4.65
N TRP A 94 2.08 -16.57 -5.22
CA TRP A 94 2.07 -16.01 -6.56
C TRP A 94 2.21 -17.11 -7.61
N ILE A 95 1.25 -17.19 -8.52
CA ILE A 95 1.27 -18.14 -9.65
C ILE A 95 1.89 -17.47 -10.87
N GLY A 96 1.44 -16.25 -11.18
CA GLY A 96 1.93 -15.46 -12.31
C GLY A 96 0.80 -14.80 -13.10
N LEU A 97 1.09 -13.65 -13.70
CA LEU A 97 0.13 -12.93 -14.56
C LEU A 97 -0.29 -13.72 -15.80
N SER A 98 0.51 -14.70 -16.23
CA SER A 98 0.19 -15.60 -17.35
C SER A 98 -1.07 -16.44 -17.11
N SER A 99 -1.44 -16.67 -15.84
CA SER A 99 -2.65 -17.41 -15.46
C SER A 99 -3.96 -16.73 -15.89
N ILE A 100 -3.95 -15.39 -16.05
CA ILE A 100 -5.14 -14.60 -16.38
C ILE A 100 -5.76 -15.09 -17.69
N SER A 101 -4.93 -15.30 -18.73
CA SER A 101 -5.39 -15.77 -20.03
C SER A 101 -6.09 -17.13 -19.96
N SER A 102 -5.53 -18.04 -19.16
CA SER A 102 -6.12 -19.37 -18.93
C SER A 102 -7.48 -19.27 -18.25
N ILE A 103 -7.60 -18.43 -17.22
CA ILE A 103 -8.86 -18.27 -16.48
C ILE A 103 -9.92 -17.59 -17.30
N VAL A 104 -9.58 -16.50 -18.00
CA VAL A 104 -10.49 -15.83 -18.93
C VAL A 104 -10.99 -16.84 -19.97
N SER A 105 -10.09 -17.59 -20.61
CA SER A 105 -10.49 -18.62 -21.58
C SER A 105 -11.45 -19.64 -20.94
N LYS A 106 -11.12 -20.17 -19.76
CA LYS A 106 -11.98 -21.13 -19.06
C LYS A 106 -13.37 -20.59 -18.77
N VAL A 107 -13.49 -19.34 -18.35
CA VAL A 107 -14.79 -18.71 -18.05
C VAL A 107 -15.63 -18.56 -19.31
N TYR A 108 -15.03 -18.09 -20.41
CA TYR A 108 -15.77 -17.83 -21.65
C TYR A 108 -16.00 -19.09 -22.51
N THR A 109 -15.16 -20.13 -22.41
CA THR A 109 -15.35 -21.40 -23.15
C THR A 109 -16.41 -22.30 -22.51
N ASN A 110 -16.61 -22.25 -21.18
CA ASN A 110 -17.65 -23.04 -20.50
C ASN A 110 -19.03 -22.36 -20.46
N SER A 111 -19.18 -21.22 -21.14
CA SER A 111 -20.44 -20.46 -21.20
C SER A 111 -21.21 -20.68 -22.52
N ILE A 112 -20.94 -21.79 -23.23
CA ILE A 112 -21.63 -22.21 -24.47
C ILE A 112 -22.22 -23.60 -24.27
#